data_AF-A0A5B0KWQ1-F1
#
_entry.id   AF-A0A5B0KWQ1-F1
#
_cell.length_a   1.000
_cell.length_b   1.000
_cell.length_c   1.000
_cell.angle_alpha   90.00
_cell.angle_beta   90.00
_cell.angle_gamma   90.00
#
_symmetry.space_group_name_H-M   'P 1'
#
loop_
_entity.id
_entity.type
_entity.pdbx_description
1 polymer ?
#
loop_
_entity_poly.entity_id
_entity_poly.type
_entity_poly.pdbx_seq_one_letter_code
_entity_poly.pdbx_strand_id
1 'polypeptide(L)'
;MVRSWLVAFVDDPRSPRRWWDVLCRSGFRHVQAWGWDADAGVWVVYSVFTDSTMVDALPPGDLADSVIGGICAVSSAVLRFEPPARPEQGRMLRLGFWCVPAVAHLLGIRTGALVPHQLYRDLLRRGATPAYEGCLGRKIERTEDRPGGRGGQPYRA
;
A
#
# COMPACT_ATOMS: atom_id res chain seq x y z
N MET A 1 9.08 7.77 15.80
CA MET A 1 8.09 8.24 14.81
C MET A 1 8.35 7.59 13.46
N VAL A 2 7.33 7.06 12.80
CA VAL A 2 7.43 6.49 11.45
C VAL A 2 7.79 7.57 10.41
N ARG A 3 8.94 7.40 9.73
CA ARG A 3 9.43 8.36 8.71
C ARG A 3 9.09 7.96 7.28
N SER A 4 8.89 6.67 7.03
CA SER A 4 8.60 6.11 5.71
C SER A 4 7.51 5.07 5.86
N TRP A 5 6.50 5.15 5.00
CA TRP A 5 5.36 4.24 4.97
C TRP A 5 5.44 3.34 3.75
N LEU A 6 5.13 2.07 3.96
CA LEU A 6 4.80 1.11 2.94
C LEU A 6 3.29 1.08 2.80
N VAL A 7 2.79 1.38 1.61
CA VAL A 7 1.36 1.52 1.30
C VAL A 7 0.97 0.35 0.40
N ALA A 8 0.20 -0.60 0.93
CA ALA A 8 -0.32 -1.72 0.17
C ALA A 8 -1.68 -1.42 -0.43
N PHE A 9 -1.82 -1.76 -1.71
CA PHE A 9 -3.07 -1.81 -2.43
C PHE A 9 -3.47 -3.27 -2.57
N VAL A 10 -4.57 -3.64 -1.93
CA VAL A 10 -4.97 -5.04 -1.78
C VAL A 10 -6.26 -5.33 -2.52
N ASP A 11 -6.37 -6.58 -2.96
CA ASP A 11 -7.57 -7.16 -3.52
C ASP A 11 -7.76 -8.55 -2.93
N ASP A 12 -8.26 -8.60 -1.69
CA ASP A 12 -8.50 -9.86 -1.00
C ASP A 12 -9.77 -10.53 -1.56
N PRO A 13 -9.67 -11.66 -2.27
CA PRO A 13 -10.83 -12.34 -2.86
C PRO A 13 -11.81 -12.86 -1.80
N ARG A 14 -11.40 -12.97 -0.53
CA ARG A 14 -12.25 -13.42 0.59
C ARG A 14 -13.13 -12.30 1.14
N SER A 15 -12.77 -11.04 0.88
CA SER A 15 -13.55 -9.88 1.31
C SER A 15 -14.84 -9.74 0.48
N PRO A 16 -16.02 -9.60 1.13
CA PRO A 16 -17.29 -9.52 0.44
C PRO A 16 -17.33 -8.30 -0.47
N ARG A 17 -17.89 -8.48 -1.67
CA ARG A 17 -18.06 -7.36 -2.60
C ARG A 17 -19.06 -6.37 -2.03
N ARG A 18 -18.66 -5.11 -1.98
CA ARG A 18 -19.52 -3.99 -1.58
C ARG A 18 -20.10 -3.33 -2.82
N TRP A 19 -21.23 -2.64 -2.68
CA TRP A 19 -21.91 -2.02 -3.82
C TRP A 19 -21.05 -0.96 -4.54
N TRP A 20 -20.13 -0.30 -3.82
CA TRP A 20 -19.20 0.67 -4.39
C TRP A 20 -17.93 0.04 -4.99
N ASP A 21 -17.70 -1.27 -4.84
CA ASP A 21 -16.54 -1.95 -5.44
C ASP A 21 -16.56 -1.90 -6.97
N VAL A 22 -17.73 -1.61 -7.58
CA VAL A 22 -17.86 -1.34 -9.01
C VAL A 22 -17.02 -0.13 -9.48
N LEU A 23 -16.69 0.79 -8.57
CA LEU A 23 -15.81 1.93 -8.83
C LEU A 23 -14.32 1.58 -8.68
N CYS A 24 -14.03 0.46 -8.00
CA CYS A 24 -12.68 -0.03 -7.78
C CYS A 24 -12.20 -0.85 -8.98
N ARG A 25 -10.92 -0.71 -9.33
CA ARG A 25 -10.27 -1.59 -10.31
C ARG A 25 -9.89 -2.89 -9.61
N SER A 26 -9.91 -4.02 -10.33
CA SER A 26 -9.31 -5.27 -9.82
C SER A 26 -7.86 -5.00 -9.42
N GLY A 27 -7.46 -5.56 -8.29
CA GLY A 27 -6.19 -5.30 -7.60
C GLY A 27 -6.22 -4.13 -6.59
N PHE A 28 -7.30 -3.34 -6.57
CA PHE A 28 -7.35 -2.06 -5.85
C PHE A 28 -8.68 -1.86 -5.13
N ARG A 29 -9.06 -2.80 -4.25
CA ARG A 29 -10.29 -2.70 -3.43
C ARG A 29 -10.07 -2.07 -2.07
N HIS A 30 -8.88 -2.20 -1.50
CA HIS A 30 -8.54 -1.63 -0.20
C HIS A 30 -7.12 -1.07 -0.20
N VAL A 31 -6.85 -0.13 0.72
CA VAL A 31 -5.52 0.41 0.95
C VAL A 31 -5.22 0.45 2.44
N GLN A 32 -4.02 0.01 2.79
CA GLN A 32 -3.50 0.06 4.16
C GLN A 32 -2.03 0.47 4.13
N ALA A 33 -1.50 0.88 5.28
CA ALA A 33 -0.12 1.30 5.38
C ALA A 33 0.54 0.67 6.59
N TRP A 34 1.85 0.45 6.51
CA TRP A 34 2.67 0.14 7.67
C TRP A 34 4.03 0.82 7.59
N GLY A 35 4.69 0.99 8.72
CA GLY A 35 6.02 1.56 8.77
C GLY A 35 6.71 1.27 10.08
N TRP A 36 8.03 1.35 10.07
CA TRP A 36 8.85 1.13 11.26
C TRP A 36 8.95 2.41 12.07
N ASP A 37 8.57 2.35 13.35
CA ASP A 37 8.85 3.39 14.32
C ASP A 37 10.17 3.08 15.03
N ALA A 38 11.24 3.80 14.67
CA ALA A 38 12.57 3.60 15.23
C ALA A 38 12.68 3.99 16.71
N ASP A 39 11.84 4.90 17.20
CA ASP A 39 11.89 5.36 18.60
C ASP A 39 11.23 4.33 19.51
N ALA A 40 10.14 3.70 19.04
CA ALA A 40 9.42 2.68 19.77
C ALA A 40 9.91 1.24 19.50
N GLY A 41 10.72 1.03 18.44
CA GLY A 41 11.21 -0.28 18.06
C GLY A 41 10.10 -1.24 17.62
N VAL A 42 9.06 -0.73 16.95
CA VAL A 42 7.89 -1.51 16.50
C VAL A 42 7.50 -1.18 15.06
N TRP A 43 6.89 -2.16 14.39
CA TRP A 43 6.11 -1.92 13.19
C TRP A 43 4.74 -1.37 13.56
N VAL A 44 4.33 -0.28 12.93
CA VAL A 44 2.98 0.25 13.05
C VAL A 44 2.21 -0.15 11.80
N VAL A 45 1.12 -0.89 11.97
CA VAL A 45 0.19 -1.25 10.89
C VAL A 45 -1.08 -0.41 11.05
N TYR A 46 -1.50 0.23 9.98
CA TYR A 46 -2.67 1.10 9.94
C TYR A 46 -3.61 0.68 8.81
N SER A 47 -4.81 0.23 9.17
CA SER A 47 -5.85 -0.15 8.22
C SER A 47 -7.19 0.40 8.67
N VAL A 48 -7.92 1.03 7.76
CA VAL A 48 -9.28 1.53 8.02
C VAL A 48 -10.24 0.80 7.12
N PHE A 49 -11.12 0.03 7.72
CA PHE A 49 -12.25 -0.60 7.05
C PHE A 49 -13.49 0.29 7.18
N THR A 50 -14.61 -0.15 6.65
CA THR A 50 -15.85 0.63 6.71
C THR A 50 -16.50 0.69 8.07
N ASP A 51 -16.29 -0.34 8.88
CA ASP A 51 -16.92 -0.54 10.19
C ASP A 51 -15.92 -0.51 11.34
N SER A 52 -14.63 -0.39 11.04
CA SER A 52 -13.57 -0.54 12.02
C SER A 52 -12.28 0.16 11.56
N THR A 53 -11.46 0.53 12.54
CA THR A 53 -10.10 1.02 12.33
C THR A 53 -9.18 0.14 13.16
N MET A 54 -8.12 -0.34 12.53
CA MET A 54 -7.09 -1.18 13.12
C MET A 54 -5.77 -0.42 13.14
N VAL A 55 -5.17 -0.35 14.33
CA VAL A 55 -3.85 0.22 14.54
C VAL A 55 -3.07 -0.75 15.43
N ASP A 56 -2.15 -1.49 14.82
CA ASP A 56 -1.35 -2.48 15.55
C ASP A 56 0.10 -1.99 15.69
N ALA A 57 0.65 -2.15 16.89
CA ALA A 57 2.07 -1.98 17.18
C ALA A 57 2.69 -3.37 17.36
N LEU A 58 3.45 -3.82 16.37
CA LEU A 58 4.02 -5.15 16.31
C LEU A 58 5.52 -5.09 16.62
N PRO A 59 6.01 -5.71 17.70
CA PRO A 59 7.44 -5.87 17.90
C PRO A 59 8.06 -6.70 16.77
N PRO A 60 9.36 -6.54 16.47
CA PRO A 60 10.02 -7.34 15.46
C PRO A 60 10.00 -8.83 15.85
N GLY A 61 9.88 -9.70 14.84
CA GLY A 61 9.83 -11.15 15.00
C GLY A 61 8.67 -11.78 14.23
N ASP A 62 8.45 -13.07 14.47
CA ASP A 62 7.58 -13.93 13.66
C ASP A 62 6.15 -13.39 13.48
N LEU A 63 5.59 -12.72 14.49
CA LEU A 63 4.26 -12.12 14.39
C LEU A 63 4.24 -10.97 13.38
N ALA A 64 5.21 -10.05 13.44
CA ALA A 64 5.29 -8.94 12.49
C ALA A 64 5.53 -9.46 11.07
N ASP A 65 6.43 -10.45 10.92
CA ASP A 65 6.74 -11.06 9.63
C ASP A 65 5.53 -11.79 9.03
N SER A 66 4.77 -12.49 9.87
CA SER A 66 3.54 -13.16 9.46
C SER A 66 2.45 -12.17 9.01
N VAL A 67 2.21 -11.12 9.79
CA VAL A 67 1.20 -10.10 9.46
C VAL A 67 1.59 -9.35 8.19
N ILE A 68 2.82 -8.83 8.11
CA ILE A 68 3.31 -8.08 6.95
C ILE A 68 3.39 -8.99 5.71
N GLY A 69 3.87 -10.22 5.86
CA GLY A 69 3.89 -11.21 4.79
C GLY A 69 2.49 -11.53 4.26
N GLY A 70 1.50 -11.66 5.14
CA GLY A 70 0.09 -11.84 4.79
C GLY A 70 -0.47 -10.67 3.99
N ILE A 71 -0.16 -9.43 4.38
CA ILE A 71 -0.53 -8.21 3.64
C ILE A 71 0.10 -8.23 2.25
N CYS A 72 1.40 -8.49 2.16
CA CYS A 72 2.13 -8.56 0.89
C CYS A 72 1.59 -9.65 -0.04
N ALA A 73 1.16 -10.80 0.49
CA ALA A 73 0.64 -11.92 -0.31
C ALA A 73 -0.68 -11.60 -1.02
N VAL A 74 -1.49 -10.67 -0.50
CA VAL A 74 -2.77 -10.23 -1.10
C VAL A 74 -2.70 -8.84 -1.73
N SER A 75 -1.50 -8.24 -1.73
CA SER A 75 -1.26 -6.92 -2.31
C SER A 75 -0.99 -7.02 -3.81
N SER A 76 -1.72 -6.24 -4.61
CA SER A 76 -1.39 -6.05 -6.02
C SER A 76 -0.26 -5.06 -6.23
N ALA A 77 -0.06 -4.12 -5.30
CA ALA A 77 1.07 -3.21 -5.30
C ALA A 77 1.43 -2.77 -3.88
N VAL A 78 2.72 -2.54 -3.64
CA VAL A 78 3.22 -1.90 -2.41
C VAL A 78 4.14 -0.76 -2.80
N LEU A 79 3.83 0.44 -2.32
CA LEU A 79 4.62 1.64 -2.55
C LEU A 79 5.32 2.08 -1.27
N ARG A 80 6.60 2.42 -1.36
CA ARG A 80 7.30 3.19 -0.34
C ARG A 80 7.03 4.67 -0.58
N PHE A 81 6.62 5.37 0.47
CA PHE A 81 6.36 6.80 0.43
C PHE A 81 6.88 7.47 1.70
N GLU A 82 7.58 8.59 1.51
CA GLU A 82 8.01 9.47 2.61
C GLU A 82 7.05 10.65 2.67
N PRO A 83 6.28 10.81 3.76
CA PRO A 83 5.42 11.96 3.94
C PRO A 83 6.19 13.28 3.88
N PRO A 84 5.55 14.37 3.42
CA PRO A 84 6.17 15.69 3.49
C PRO A 84 6.42 16.08 4.95
N ALA A 85 7.49 16.86 5.18
CA ALA A 85 7.85 17.33 6.52
C ALA A 85 6.73 18.14 7.20
N ARG A 86 5.85 18.76 6.41
CA ARG A 86 4.62 19.41 6.89
C ARG A 86 3.43 18.85 6.11
N PRO A 87 2.39 18.36 6.79
CA PRO A 87 1.17 17.91 6.12
C PRO A 87 0.55 19.01 5.26
N GLU A 88 0.04 18.64 4.10
CA GLU A 88 -0.69 19.56 3.24
C GLU A 88 -2.00 19.97 3.92
N GLN A 89 -2.16 21.27 4.18
CA GLN A 89 -3.36 21.82 4.81
C GLN A 89 -4.47 22.02 3.78
N GLY A 90 -5.68 21.56 4.06
CA GLY A 90 -6.84 21.77 3.20
C GLY A 90 -8.10 21.03 3.66
N ARG A 91 -9.25 21.45 3.13
CA ARG A 91 -10.53 20.74 3.34
C ARG A 91 -10.55 19.50 2.45
N MET A 92 -9.95 18.39 2.90
CA MET A 92 -10.26 17.10 2.30
C MET A 92 -11.73 16.80 2.53
N LEU A 93 -12.44 16.45 1.46
CA LEU A 93 -13.80 15.96 1.58
C LEU A 93 -13.76 14.71 2.45
N ARG A 94 -14.29 14.79 3.68
CA ARG A 94 -14.57 13.64 4.55
C ARG A 94 -15.76 12.84 4.02
N LEU A 95 -15.93 12.79 2.70
CA LEU A 95 -16.99 12.05 2.05
C LEU A 95 -16.56 10.59 2.02
N GLY A 96 -16.90 9.91 3.11
CA GLY A 96 -16.96 8.47 3.17
C GLY A 96 -15.81 7.77 3.91
N PHE A 97 -16.20 6.78 4.71
CA PHE A 97 -15.41 5.99 5.65
C PHE A 97 -14.89 4.69 5.00
N TRP A 98 -13.70 4.66 4.37
CA TRP A 98 -13.35 3.39 3.67
C TRP A 98 -11.90 2.95 3.61
N CYS A 99 -10.90 3.84 3.44
CA CYS A 99 -9.45 3.53 3.52
C CYS A 99 -8.63 4.65 2.87
N VAL A 100 -9.05 5.10 1.68
CA VAL A 100 -8.35 6.11 0.87
C VAL A 100 -8.15 7.43 1.61
N PRO A 101 -9.21 8.10 2.13
CA PRO A 101 -9.01 9.35 2.85
C PRO A 101 -8.17 9.14 4.11
N ALA A 102 -8.36 8.03 4.82
CA ALA A 102 -7.63 7.72 6.04
C ALA A 102 -6.11 7.58 5.78
N VAL A 103 -5.72 6.81 4.76
CA VAL A 103 -4.31 6.66 4.37
C VAL A 103 -3.76 7.98 3.83
N ALA A 104 -4.51 8.74 3.03
CA ALA A 104 -4.06 10.07 2.58
C ALA A 104 -3.81 11.03 3.76
N HIS A 105 -4.67 10.99 4.79
CA HIS A 105 -4.49 11.74 6.03
C HIS A 105 -3.27 11.28 6.82
N LEU A 106 -3.06 9.97 6.94
CA LEU A 106 -1.85 9.39 7.57
C LEU A 106 -0.58 9.88 6.87
N LEU A 107 -0.58 9.91 5.54
CA LEU A 107 0.56 10.33 4.73
C LEU A 107 0.68 11.86 4.62
N GLY A 108 -0.25 12.63 5.18
CA GLY A 108 -0.22 14.09 5.16
C GLY A 108 -0.34 14.72 3.77
N ILE A 109 -1.02 14.06 2.82
CA ILE A 109 -1.15 14.53 1.43
C ILE A 109 -2.58 14.96 1.09
N ARG A 110 -2.71 15.93 0.19
CA ARG A 110 -3.98 16.30 -0.44
C ARG A 110 -4.21 15.48 -1.70
N THR A 111 -5.35 14.82 -1.79
CA THR A 111 -5.74 14.08 -2.99
C THR A 111 -7.23 14.22 -3.24
N GLY A 112 -7.62 14.15 -4.52
CA GLY A 112 -9.01 14.00 -4.94
C GLY A 112 -9.41 12.53 -5.14
N ALA A 113 -8.53 11.58 -4.75
CA ALA A 113 -8.78 10.16 -4.89
C ALA A 113 -9.96 9.73 -4.03
N LEU A 114 -10.95 9.10 -4.67
CA LEU A 114 -12.09 8.50 -4.00
C LEU A 114 -11.96 6.98 -3.92
N VAL A 115 -11.04 6.39 -4.69
CA VAL A 115 -10.84 4.94 -4.82
C VAL A 115 -9.33 4.59 -4.81
N PRO A 116 -8.95 3.37 -4.37
CA PRO A 116 -7.54 3.05 -4.11
C PRO A 116 -6.61 3.19 -5.32
N HIS A 117 -7.07 2.82 -6.52
CA HIS A 117 -6.24 2.95 -7.73
C HIS A 117 -5.92 4.41 -8.11
N GLN A 118 -6.75 5.37 -7.70
CA GLN A 118 -6.46 6.80 -7.87
C GLN A 118 -5.39 7.26 -6.89
N LEU A 119 -5.49 6.83 -5.63
CA LEU A 119 -4.48 7.11 -4.61
C LEU A 119 -3.11 6.53 -5.01
N TYR A 120 -3.07 5.31 -5.55
CA TYR A 120 -1.85 4.70 -6.11
C TYR A 120 -1.18 5.61 -7.14
N ARG A 121 -1.93 6.11 -8.12
CA ARG A 121 -1.41 7.02 -9.16
C ARG A 121 -0.93 8.34 -8.58
N ASP A 122 -1.66 8.89 -7.61
CA ASP A 122 -1.29 10.14 -6.95
C ASP A 122 -0.01 9.99 -6.13
N LEU A 123 0.18 8.86 -5.44
CA LEU A 123 1.43 8.56 -4.73
C LEU A 123 2.61 8.45 -5.70
N LEU A 124 2.46 7.75 -6.83
CA LEU A 124 3.52 7.69 -7.85
C LEU A 124 3.90 9.08 -8.39
N ARG A 125 2.91 9.94 -8.66
CA ARG A 125 3.16 11.33 -9.09
C ARG A 125 3.89 12.17 -8.03
N ARG A 126 3.75 11.78 -6.76
CA ARG A 126 4.38 12.43 -5.60
C ARG A 126 5.74 11.81 -5.25
N GLY A 127 6.27 10.91 -6.09
CA GLY A 127 7.59 10.32 -5.91
C GLY A 127 7.61 9.06 -5.05
N ALA A 128 6.46 8.42 -4.80
CA ALA A 128 6.45 7.09 -4.22
C ALA A 128 7.14 6.09 -5.17
N THR A 129 7.88 5.15 -4.60
CA THR A 129 8.62 4.13 -5.34
C THR A 129 8.06 2.74 -5.04
N PRO A 130 8.09 1.78 -5.99
CA PRO A 130 7.74 0.39 -5.69
C PRO A 130 8.65 -0.16 -4.60
N ALA A 131 8.07 -0.75 -3.55
CA ALA A 131 8.84 -1.32 -2.45
C ALA A 131 9.26 -2.79 -2.70
N TYR A 132 8.57 -3.48 -3.63
CA TYR A 132 8.84 -4.86 -4.01
C TYR A 132 8.56 -5.05 -5.52
N GLU A 133 9.49 -5.66 -6.25
CA GLU A 133 9.26 -6.16 -7.62
C GLU A 133 8.65 -7.58 -7.66
N GLY A 134 8.33 -8.18 -6.50
CA GLY A 134 8.02 -9.63 -6.38
C GLY A 134 6.60 -10.03 -5.93
N CYS A 135 5.74 -9.10 -5.51
CA CYS A 135 4.33 -9.43 -5.18
C CYS A 135 3.41 -9.48 -6.41
N LEU A 136 3.89 -9.03 -7.57
CA LEU A 136 3.24 -9.24 -8.86
C LEU A 136 3.46 -10.68 -9.33
N GLY A 137 2.76 -11.61 -8.69
CA GLY A 137 2.54 -12.94 -9.24
C GLY A 137 1.77 -12.86 -10.56
N ARG A 138 2.50 -12.62 -11.66
CA ARG A 138 2.12 -12.63 -13.08
C ARG A 138 1.50 -11.36 -13.68
N LYS A 139 2.22 -10.90 -14.72
CA LYS A 139 1.89 -9.99 -15.84
C LYS A 139 1.78 -8.49 -15.52
N ILE A 140 2.94 -7.84 -15.41
CA ILE A 140 3.17 -6.72 -16.30
C ILE A 140 3.71 -7.34 -17.60
N GLU A 141 2.82 -7.62 -18.55
CA GLU A 141 3.23 -7.81 -19.94
C GLU A 141 3.84 -6.49 -20.41
N ARG A 142 5.18 -6.41 -20.35
CA ARG A 142 5.93 -5.60 -21.30
C ARG A 142 5.68 -6.24 -22.67
N THR A 143 4.72 -5.69 -23.40
CA THR A 143 4.67 -5.86 -24.84
C THR A 143 5.94 -5.22 -25.41
N GLU A 144 6.67 -6.04 -26.16
CA GLU A 144 7.72 -5.70 -27.14
C GLU A 144 9.06 -5.18 -26.57
N ASP A 145 10.02 -6.08 -26.36
CA ASP A 145 10.98 -6.42 -27.42
C ASP A 145 11.99 -7.50 -26.96
N ARG A 146 12.24 -8.48 -27.83
CA ARG A 146 13.38 -9.41 -27.80
C ARG A 146 13.97 -9.42 -29.21
N PRO A 147 15.28 -9.71 -29.43
CA PRO A 147 16.03 -10.71 -28.67
C PRO A 147 17.51 -10.41 -28.34
N GLY A 148 18.04 -11.19 -27.39
CA GLY A 148 19.47 -11.36 -27.09
C GLY A 148 19.83 -10.93 -25.67
N GLY A 149 20.43 -11.71 -24.78
CA GLY A 149 20.96 -13.07 -24.77
C GLY A 149 21.76 -13.24 -23.46
N ARG A 150 21.86 -14.49 -22.96
CA ARG A 150 22.69 -14.98 -21.82
C ARG A 150 22.33 -14.38 -20.45
N GLY A 151 22.01 -15.14 -19.41
CA GLY A 151 22.74 -16.30 -18.90
C GLY A 151 23.39 -15.87 -17.58
N GLY A 152 22.65 -15.96 -16.47
CA GLY A 152 23.11 -15.58 -15.12
C GLY A 152 22.37 -16.38 -14.05
N GLN A 153 23.14 -17.15 -13.30
CA GLN A 153 22.75 -18.18 -12.33
C GLN A 153 22.30 -17.57 -10.99
N PRO A 154 21.36 -18.19 -10.23
CA PRO A 154 20.89 -17.63 -8.96
C PRO A 154 21.88 -17.88 -7.82
N TYR A 155 22.10 -16.86 -6.99
CA TYR A 155 22.84 -16.94 -5.73
C TYR A 155 22.04 -17.75 -4.70
N ARG A 156 22.67 -18.72 -4.06
CA ARG A 156 22.15 -19.51 -2.93
C ARG A 156 22.65 -18.90 -1.62
N ALA A 157 21.73 -18.90 -0.64
CA ALA A 157 21.88 -18.79 0.82
C ALA A 157 22.63 -17.56 1.37
#